data_AF-A0AAW6RPA7-F1
#
_entry.id   AF-A0AAW6RPA7-F1
#
_cell.length_a   1.000
_cell.length_b   1.000
_cell.length_c   1.000
_cell.angle_alpha   90.00
_cell.angle_beta   90.00
_cell.angle_gamma   90.00
#
_symmetry.space_group_name_H-M   'P 1'
#
loop_
_entity.id
_entity.type
_entity.pdbx_description
1 polymer ?
#
loop_
_entity_poly.entity_id
_entity_poly.type
_entity_poly.pdbx_seq_one_letter_code
_entity_poly.pdbx_strand_id
1 'polypeptide(L)'
;MDSLQAGLALAGGAILLGIIAYNAWVVRRNTPRQAERLEPEGPPESGEAADPALDAASLPAAPPVQGRLDERIDSIIPIALDAPVSGEELMARLPATHRIGSKPFAIEAHHRMTGKWEPPQHGWLYDACRAGVQLANRAGALTQVEFSEFVIKTQAFADAIGGAADSPDMLQEVARAKELDKFASEHDMQLVLDLRARATPWSLGFVNQQAAKLGFVAGAVAGRMVLPSPKAGMPHLVELSYDPQIALSDNKDNIPLHQIALSLDVPQVAPEENAFDSLLQAASALAQAMDGIITDPAGHALSEQAMSEIRAGLRTFYKALVKHKLPAGSPVARRLFS
;
A
#
# COMPACT_ATOMS: atom_id res chain seq x y z
N MET A 1 40.39 -4.78 11.48
CA MET A 1 38.97 -5.01 11.16
C MET A 1 38.62 -6.34 11.79
N ASP A 2 37.98 -6.31 12.94
CA ASP A 2 37.88 -7.47 13.83
C ASP A 2 36.98 -8.55 13.23
N SER A 3 37.45 -9.80 13.31
CA SER A 3 36.74 -11.01 12.88
C SER A 3 35.32 -11.13 13.47
N LEU A 4 35.08 -10.51 14.62
CA LEU A 4 33.77 -10.41 15.26
C LEU A 4 32.78 -9.49 14.52
N GLN A 5 33.25 -8.36 13.98
CA GLN A 5 32.39 -7.46 13.19
C GLN A 5 32.04 -8.06 11.82
N ALA A 6 32.98 -8.80 11.23
CA ALA A 6 32.71 -9.58 10.02
C ALA A 6 31.71 -10.74 10.29
N GLY A 7 31.84 -11.42 11.44
CA GLY A 7 30.89 -12.45 11.87
C GLY A 7 29.48 -11.93 12.14
N LEU A 8 29.36 -10.76 12.77
CA LEU A 8 28.07 -10.12 13.06
C LEU A 8 27.38 -9.60 11.78
N ALA A 9 28.15 -9.07 10.84
CA ALA A 9 27.62 -8.63 9.54
C ALA A 9 27.13 -9.83 8.70
N LEU A 10 27.84 -10.96 8.75
CA LEU A 10 27.42 -12.21 8.09
C LEU A 10 26.17 -12.81 8.73
N ALA A 11 26.07 -12.78 10.06
CA ALA A 11 24.88 -13.26 10.79
C ALA A 11 23.65 -12.36 10.53
N GLY A 12 23.83 -11.04 10.56
CA GLY A 12 22.77 -10.08 10.23
C GLY A 12 22.30 -10.20 8.78
N GLY A 13 23.22 -10.41 7.84
CA GLY A 13 22.89 -10.69 6.44
C GLY A 13 22.12 -12.01 6.26
N ALA A 14 22.46 -13.05 7.01
CA ALA A 14 21.75 -14.33 6.98
C ALA A 14 20.33 -14.23 7.54
N ILE A 15 20.11 -13.44 8.59
CA ILE A 15 18.77 -13.18 9.14
C ILE A 15 17.92 -12.37 8.16
N LEU A 16 18.49 -11.34 7.54
CA LEU A 16 17.81 -10.54 6.52
C LEU A 16 17.45 -11.37 5.28
N LEU A 17 18.37 -12.23 4.83
CA LEU A 17 18.11 -13.19 3.75
C LEU A 17 17.03 -14.21 4.15
N GLY A 18 17.01 -14.65 5.42
CA GLY A 18 15.98 -15.53 5.96
C GLY A 18 14.59 -14.88 5.95
N ILE A 19 14.50 -13.60 6.33
CA ILE A 19 13.25 -12.82 6.30
C ILE A 19 12.77 -12.60 4.87
N ILE A 20 13.67 -12.27 3.94
CA ILE A 20 13.34 -12.09 2.51
C ILE A 20 12.87 -13.41 1.89
N ALA A 21 13.56 -14.53 2.18
CA ALA A 21 13.17 -15.85 1.69
C ALA A 21 11.82 -16.32 2.29
N TYR A 22 11.57 -16.00 3.56
CA TYR A 22 10.31 -16.29 4.23
C TYR A 22 9.15 -15.47 3.65
N ASN A 23 9.35 -14.16 3.40
CA ASN A 23 8.34 -13.30 2.77
C ASN A 23 7.99 -13.78 1.35
N ALA A 24 8.98 -14.17 0.54
CA ALA A 24 8.73 -14.74 -0.78
C ALA A 24 7.93 -16.06 -0.73
N TRP A 25 8.13 -16.87 0.32
CA TRP A 25 7.40 -18.11 0.53
C TRP A 25 5.95 -17.88 1.01
N VAL A 26 5.73 -16.93 1.91
CA VAL A 26 4.40 -16.56 2.40
C VAL A 26 3.55 -15.95 1.28
N VAL A 27 4.13 -15.09 0.45
CA VAL A 27 3.46 -14.51 -0.73
C VAL A 27 3.03 -15.60 -1.73
N ARG A 28 3.90 -16.58 -2.01
CA ARG A 28 3.57 -17.74 -2.85
C ARG A 28 2.49 -18.64 -2.26
N ARG A 29 2.44 -18.78 -0.93
CA ARG A 29 1.46 -19.63 -0.25
C ARG A 29 0.08 -18.98 -0.13
N ASN A 30 0.04 -17.64 -0.05
CA ASN A 30 -1.18 -16.85 0.08
C ASN A 30 -1.64 -16.25 -1.25
N THR A 31 -1.03 -16.61 -2.40
CA THR A 31 -1.61 -16.29 -3.69
C THR A 31 -2.83 -17.19 -3.87
N PRO A 32 -4.08 -16.68 -3.84
CA PRO A 32 -5.22 -17.53 -4.14
C PRO A 32 -5.02 -18.05 -5.57
N ARG A 33 -5.03 -19.37 -5.72
CA ARG A 33 -5.22 -20.01 -7.02
C ARG A 33 -6.45 -19.35 -7.64
N GLN A 34 -6.23 -18.59 -8.71
CA GLN A 34 -7.32 -17.98 -9.48
C GLN A 34 -8.31 -19.09 -9.79
N ALA A 35 -9.48 -19.03 -9.15
CA ALA A 35 -10.57 -19.91 -9.47
C ALA A 35 -10.99 -19.58 -10.90
N GLU A 36 -10.87 -20.59 -11.76
CA GLU A 36 -11.38 -20.65 -13.11
C GLU A 36 -12.82 -20.12 -13.11
N ARG A 37 -13.05 -19.01 -13.82
CA ARG A 37 -14.36 -18.37 -13.95
C ARG A 37 -15.28 -19.33 -14.71
N LEU A 38 -16.12 -20.06 -13.99
CA LEU A 38 -17.34 -20.65 -14.52
C LEU A 38 -18.44 -19.59 -14.46
N GLU A 39 -18.91 -19.17 -15.63
CA GLU A 39 -20.07 -18.28 -15.77
C GLU A 39 -21.37 -19.02 -15.38
N PRO A 40 -22.31 -18.34 -14.72
CA PRO A 40 -23.72 -18.72 -14.77
C PRO A 40 -24.58 -17.65 -15.48
N GLU A 41 -25.38 -18.10 -16.45
CA GLU A 41 -26.54 -17.42 -17.02
C GLU A 41 -27.68 -17.24 -15.99
N GLY A 42 -28.43 -16.14 -16.09
CA GLY A 42 -29.83 -16.05 -15.62
C GLY A 42 -30.23 -14.76 -14.88
N PRO A 43 -31.36 -14.07 -15.21
CA PRO A 43 -31.74 -12.76 -14.65
C PRO A 43 -32.53 -12.83 -13.32
N PRO A 44 -32.68 -11.70 -12.59
CA PRO A 44 -33.12 -11.69 -11.20
C PRO A 44 -34.65 -11.58 -11.03
N GLU A 45 -35.20 -12.23 -10.00
CA GLU A 45 -36.51 -11.88 -9.44
C GLU A 45 -36.38 -11.41 -7.99
N SER A 46 -37.21 -10.41 -7.72
CA SER A 46 -37.33 -9.52 -6.56
C SER A 46 -37.82 -10.19 -5.26
N GLY A 47 -37.38 -9.65 -4.12
CA GLY A 47 -37.97 -9.89 -2.81
C GLY A 47 -37.42 -8.95 -1.75
N GLU A 48 -38.15 -7.86 -1.49
CA GLU A 48 -37.96 -6.90 -0.39
C GLU A 48 -38.05 -7.56 0.99
N ALA A 49 -37.09 -7.23 1.87
CA ALA A 49 -37.32 -7.12 3.30
C ALA A 49 -36.30 -6.13 3.88
N ALA A 50 -36.79 -4.96 4.27
CA ALA A 50 -36.05 -3.90 4.93
C ALA A 50 -36.06 -4.10 6.45
N ASP A 51 -34.91 -3.96 7.11
CA ASP A 51 -34.78 -3.43 8.48
C ASP A 51 -33.30 -3.11 8.82
N PRO A 52 -32.99 -2.34 9.88
CA PRO A 52 -32.56 -0.95 9.72
C PRO A 52 -31.08 -0.68 10.03
N ALA A 53 -30.68 0.52 9.61
CA ALA A 53 -29.37 1.17 9.71
C ALA A 53 -28.48 0.79 10.91
N LEU A 54 -27.31 0.23 10.59
CA LEU A 54 -26.11 0.40 11.40
C LEU A 54 -25.24 1.47 10.73
N ASP A 55 -25.12 2.58 11.44
CA ASP A 55 -24.33 3.75 11.10
C ASP A 55 -22.83 3.37 11.09
N ALA A 56 -22.36 2.86 9.96
CA ALA A 56 -20.95 2.64 9.70
C ALA A 56 -20.32 4.00 9.43
N ALA A 57 -19.70 4.57 10.48
CA ALA A 57 -18.84 5.74 10.37
C ALA A 57 -17.88 5.56 9.21
N SER A 58 -18.19 6.22 8.10
CA SER A 58 -17.38 6.22 6.90
C SER A 58 -16.06 6.89 7.25
N LEU A 59 -14.95 6.15 7.15
CA LEU A 59 -13.61 6.71 7.27
C LEU A 59 -13.50 7.88 6.29
N PRO A 60 -12.95 9.04 6.70
CA PRO A 60 -12.82 10.18 5.81
C PRO A 60 -11.98 9.79 4.59
N ALA A 61 -12.56 10.00 3.41
CA ALA A 61 -11.86 9.85 2.14
C ALA A 61 -10.54 10.64 2.18
N ALA A 62 -9.47 10.01 1.69
CA ALA A 62 -8.15 10.63 1.59
C ALA A 62 -8.26 12.02 0.92
N PRO A 63 -7.50 13.03 1.39
CA PRO A 63 -7.62 14.39 0.86
C PRO A 63 -7.33 14.44 -0.66
N PRO A 64 -7.92 15.41 -1.38
CA PRO A 64 -7.73 15.56 -2.82
C PRO A 64 -6.26 15.86 -3.13
N VAL A 65 -5.69 15.11 -4.07
CA VAL A 65 -4.24 15.07 -4.29
C VAL A 65 -3.84 16.11 -5.33
N GLN A 66 -3.04 17.10 -4.90
CA GLN A 66 -2.22 17.98 -5.76
C GLN A 66 -1.33 17.12 -6.67
N GLY A 67 -1.03 17.56 -7.90
CA GLY A 67 -0.32 16.82 -8.96
C GLY A 67 0.41 15.54 -8.50
N ARG A 68 -0.18 14.38 -8.82
CA ARG A 68 0.22 13.03 -8.39
C ARG A 68 1.39 12.49 -9.18
N LEU A 69 1.56 12.89 -10.43
CA LEU A 69 2.49 12.25 -11.35
C LEU A 69 3.95 12.61 -11.06
N ASP A 70 4.79 11.59 -11.03
CA ASP A 70 6.21 11.69 -10.74
C ASP A 70 7.01 10.80 -11.69
N GLU A 71 7.88 11.42 -12.49
CA GLU A 71 8.70 10.76 -13.51
C GLU A 71 9.56 9.62 -12.95
N ARG A 72 9.86 9.58 -11.65
CA ARG A 72 10.61 8.47 -11.04
C ARG A 72 9.85 7.15 -11.06
N ILE A 73 8.51 7.20 -11.01
CA ILE A 73 7.66 6.00 -10.89
C ILE A 73 6.55 5.93 -11.93
N ASP A 74 6.36 6.99 -12.72
CA ASP A 74 5.32 7.07 -13.74
C ASP A 74 5.91 7.16 -15.14
N SER A 75 5.30 6.45 -16.08
CA SER A 75 5.40 6.75 -17.51
C SER A 75 4.48 7.91 -17.81
N ILE A 76 5.00 9.01 -18.37
CA ILE A 76 4.24 10.23 -18.62
C ILE A 76 4.20 10.48 -20.13
N ILE A 77 2.99 10.62 -20.66
CA ILE A 77 2.72 11.04 -22.03
C ILE A 77 2.30 12.51 -21.98
N PRO A 78 3.14 13.45 -22.45
CA PRO A 78 2.73 14.83 -22.64
C PRO A 78 1.69 14.94 -23.77
N ILE A 79 0.74 15.87 -23.59
CA ILE A 79 -0.32 16.16 -24.55
C ILE A 79 -0.28 17.67 -24.83
N ALA A 80 0.12 18.04 -26.04
CA ALA A 80 0.08 19.42 -26.51
C ALA A 80 -1.35 19.77 -26.94
N LEU A 81 -1.89 20.90 -26.49
CA LEU A 81 -3.22 21.36 -26.88
C LEU A 81 -3.11 22.35 -28.05
N ASP A 82 -4.01 22.25 -29.02
CA ASP A 82 -4.05 23.16 -30.17
C ASP A 82 -4.43 24.59 -29.75
N ALA A 83 -5.27 24.70 -28.72
CA ALA A 83 -5.67 25.95 -28.08
C ALA A 83 -5.91 25.71 -26.59
N PRO A 84 -5.88 26.76 -25.74
CA PRO A 84 -6.21 26.62 -24.34
C PRO A 84 -7.64 26.10 -24.11
N VAL A 85 -7.78 25.07 -23.27
CA VAL A 85 -9.04 24.38 -22.98
C VAL A 85 -9.52 24.69 -21.56
N SER A 86 -10.83 24.80 -21.38
CA SER A 86 -11.46 24.98 -20.07
C SER A 86 -11.39 23.71 -19.22
N GLY A 87 -11.26 23.86 -17.90
CA GLY A 87 -11.25 22.71 -17.00
C GLY A 87 -12.53 21.88 -17.08
N GLU A 88 -13.68 22.53 -17.28
CA GLU A 88 -14.99 21.90 -17.51
C GLU A 88 -14.95 20.93 -18.70
N GLU A 89 -14.38 21.38 -19.81
CA GLU A 89 -14.27 20.57 -21.02
C GLU A 89 -13.30 19.40 -20.83
N LEU A 90 -12.16 19.63 -20.17
CA LEU A 90 -11.22 18.54 -19.83
C LEU A 90 -11.88 17.49 -18.95
N MET A 91 -12.59 17.90 -17.88
CA MET A 91 -13.25 16.96 -16.97
C MET A 91 -14.36 16.17 -17.67
N ALA A 92 -15.11 16.80 -18.57
CA ALA A 92 -16.17 16.13 -19.34
C ALA A 92 -15.64 15.03 -20.27
N ARG A 93 -14.35 15.07 -20.62
CA ARG A 93 -13.68 14.09 -21.50
C ARG A 93 -12.78 13.11 -20.73
N LEU A 94 -12.65 13.23 -19.41
CA LEU A 94 -11.80 12.33 -18.63
C LEU A 94 -12.25 10.87 -18.83
N PRO A 95 -11.31 9.91 -18.92
CA PRO A 95 -11.66 8.50 -19.01
C PRO A 95 -12.46 8.06 -17.79
N ALA A 96 -13.51 7.25 -18.01
CA ALA A 96 -14.35 6.72 -16.93
C ALA A 96 -13.58 5.83 -15.93
N THR A 97 -12.42 5.30 -16.32
CA THR A 97 -11.57 4.47 -15.47
C THR A 97 -10.21 5.13 -15.24
N HIS A 98 -9.82 5.28 -13.98
CA HIS A 98 -8.52 5.80 -13.57
C HIS A 98 -7.48 4.70 -13.32
N ARG A 99 -7.54 3.62 -14.12
CA ARG A 99 -6.62 2.49 -14.04
C ARG A 99 -6.25 1.94 -15.41
N ILE A 100 -5.08 1.33 -15.46
CA ILE A 100 -4.57 0.51 -16.56
C ILE A 100 -4.21 -0.83 -15.92
N GLY A 101 -5.04 -1.86 -16.14
CA GLY A 101 -4.99 -3.08 -15.35
C GLY A 101 -4.95 -2.80 -13.84
N SER A 102 -3.84 -3.17 -13.20
CA SER A 102 -3.61 -2.95 -11.76
C SER A 102 -3.00 -1.59 -11.43
N LYS A 103 -2.56 -0.80 -12.41
CA LYS A 103 -1.81 0.45 -12.21
C LYS A 103 -2.72 1.67 -12.12
N PRO A 104 -2.50 2.59 -11.16
CA PRO A 104 -3.14 3.89 -11.16
C PRO A 104 -2.82 4.66 -12.45
N PHE A 105 -3.84 5.31 -13.01
CA PHE A 105 -3.73 6.18 -14.19
C PHE A 105 -4.37 7.53 -13.87
N ALA A 106 -3.65 8.61 -14.17
CA ALA A 106 -4.10 9.96 -13.89
C ALA A 106 -3.81 10.90 -15.07
N ILE A 107 -4.63 11.92 -15.18
CA ILE A 107 -4.44 13.03 -16.11
C ILE A 107 -4.29 14.31 -15.28
N GLU A 108 -3.30 15.09 -15.64
CA GLU A 108 -3.06 16.42 -15.11
C GLU A 108 -3.04 17.43 -16.25
N ALA A 109 -3.40 18.66 -15.92
CA ALA A 109 -3.38 19.76 -16.86
C ALA A 109 -2.50 20.88 -16.30
N HIS A 110 -1.79 21.55 -17.19
CA HIS A 110 -0.92 22.68 -16.86
C HIS A 110 -1.76 23.95 -16.80
N HIS A 111 -1.91 24.49 -15.60
CA HIS A 111 -2.71 25.67 -15.38
C HIS A 111 -1.98 26.90 -15.94
N ARG A 112 -2.58 27.51 -16.97
CA ARG A 112 -1.99 28.60 -17.75
C ARG A 112 -1.52 29.82 -16.94
N MET A 113 -2.23 30.16 -15.86
CA MET A 113 -1.89 31.34 -15.05
C MET A 113 -0.86 31.06 -13.98
N THR A 114 -0.96 29.90 -13.31
CA THR A 114 -0.10 29.57 -12.17
C THR A 114 1.15 28.79 -12.57
N GLY A 115 1.16 28.20 -13.77
CA GLY A 115 2.23 27.33 -14.26
C GLY A 115 2.32 25.99 -13.54
N LYS A 116 1.26 25.57 -12.84
CA LYS A 116 1.26 24.35 -12.03
C LYS A 116 0.54 23.21 -12.77
N TRP A 117 1.04 21.99 -12.56
CA TRP A 117 0.35 20.77 -12.95
C TRP A 117 -0.63 20.36 -11.85
N GLU A 118 -1.90 20.16 -12.22
CA GLU A 118 -2.96 19.78 -11.30
C GLU A 118 -4.06 18.98 -12.02
N PRO A 119 -4.91 18.25 -11.28
CA PRO A 119 -6.14 17.73 -11.85
C PRO A 119 -6.98 18.89 -12.43
N PRO A 120 -7.62 18.72 -13.60
CA PRO A 120 -8.50 19.74 -14.15
C PRO A 120 -9.59 20.15 -13.16
N GLN A 121 -9.81 21.45 -13.06
CA GLN A 121 -10.75 22.09 -12.14
C GLN A 121 -11.59 23.14 -12.87
N HIS A 122 -12.85 23.29 -12.45
CA HIS A 122 -13.78 24.32 -12.93
C HIS A 122 -13.20 25.74 -12.82
N GLY A 123 -13.54 26.60 -13.77
CA GLY A 123 -13.18 28.03 -13.78
C GLY A 123 -11.75 28.34 -14.22
N TRP A 124 -10.95 27.33 -14.57
CA TRP A 124 -9.56 27.50 -14.98
C TRP A 124 -9.34 27.15 -16.46
N LEU A 125 -8.30 27.77 -17.03
CA LEU A 125 -7.82 27.49 -18.37
C LEU A 125 -6.47 26.79 -18.32
N TYR A 126 -6.34 25.79 -19.17
CA TYR A 126 -5.15 24.95 -19.29
C TYR A 126 -4.59 25.03 -20.70
N ASP A 127 -3.27 25.00 -20.85
CA ASP A 127 -2.56 25.12 -22.13
C ASP A 127 -1.76 23.86 -22.50
N ALA A 128 -1.65 22.90 -21.59
CA ALA A 128 -1.12 21.56 -21.85
C ALA A 128 -1.79 20.53 -20.94
N CYS A 129 -1.74 19.25 -21.34
CA CYS A 129 -2.11 18.13 -20.50
C CYS A 129 -0.97 17.11 -20.44
N ARG A 130 -1.02 16.21 -19.47
CA ARG A 130 -0.17 15.03 -19.40
C ARG A 130 -0.95 13.89 -18.79
N ALA A 131 -0.80 12.70 -19.37
CA ALA A 131 -1.34 11.48 -18.80
C ALA A 131 -0.19 10.67 -18.22
N GLY A 132 -0.42 10.00 -17.10
CA GLY A 132 0.59 9.15 -16.48
C GLY A 132 0.03 7.85 -15.96
N VAL A 133 0.82 6.78 -16.12
CA VAL A 133 0.57 5.47 -15.55
C VAL A 133 1.76 5.04 -14.71
N GLN A 134 1.46 4.44 -13.56
CA GLN A 134 2.51 3.96 -12.68
C GLN A 134 3.24 2.76 -13.29
N LEU A 135 4.57 2.83 -13.32
CA LEU A 135 5.45 1.82 -13.90
C LEU A 135 5.50 0.53 -13.09
N ALA A 136 5.44 0.61 -11.77
CA ALA A 136 5.51 -0.57 -10.91
C ALA A 136 4.74 -0.32 -9.61
N ASN A 137 4.18 -1.37 -9.05
CA ASN A 137 3.60 -1.43 -7.70
C ASN A 137 3.71 -2.86 -7.17
N ARG A 138 3.13 -3.19 -6.02
CA ARG A 138 3.22 -4.57 -5.48
C ARG A 138 2.59 -5.65 -6.36
N ALA A 139 1.76 -5.27 -7.34
CA ALA A 139 1.21 -6.20 -8.33
C ALA A 139 2.18 -6.49 -9.51
N GLY A 140 3.36 -5.85 -9.55
CA GLY A 140 4.42 -6.09 -10.51
C GLY A 140 4.80 -4.88 -11.38
N ALA A 141 5.65 -5.09 -12.37
CA ALA A 141 5.97 -4.10 -13.41
C ALA A 141 4.81 -3.89 -14.41
N LEU A 142 4.76 -2.71 -15.03
CA LEU A 142 3.92 -2.38 -16.18
C LEU A 142 4.29 -3.27 -17.36
N THR A 143 3.30 -3.96 -17.89
CA THR A 143 3.47 -4.89 -19.02
C THR A 143 3.30 -4.20 -20.37
N GLN A 144 3.70 -4.86 -21.47
CA GLN A 144 3.48 -4.32 -22.83
C GLN A 144 1.99 -4.16 -23.17
N VAL A 145 1.15 -5.06 -22.66
CA VAL A 145 -0.32 -5.00 -22.85
C VAL A 145 -0.89 -3.79 -22.11
N GLU A 146 -0.53 -3.61 -20.84
CA GLU A 146 -0.93 -2.45 -20.05
C GLU A 146 -0.40 -1.14 -20.66
N PHE A 147 0.85 -1.10 -21.13
CA PHE A 147 1.39 0.08 -21.81
C PHE A 147 0.61 0.42 -23.09
N SER A 148 0.22 -0.59 -23.87
CA SER A 148 -0.60 -0.38 -25.06
C SER A 148 -1.99 0.18 -24.70
N GLU A 149 -2.63 -0.33 -23.64
CA GLU A 149 -3.88 0.22 -23.11
C GLU A 149 -3.72 1.68 -22.67
N PHE A 150 -2.61 2.01 -22.00
CA PHE A 150 -2.28 3.37 -21.58
C PHE A 150 -2.16 4.34 -22.75
N VAL A 151 -1.44 3.96 -23.81
CA VAL A 151 -1.31 4.79 -25.02
C VAL A 151 -2.66 4.99 -25.69
N ILE A 152 -3.46 3.93 -25.86
CA ILE A 152 -4.79 4.01 -26.50
C ILE A 152 -5.72 4.95 -25.71
N LYS A 153 -5.80 4.81 -24.38
CA LYS A 153 -6.64 5.69 -23.54
C LYS A 153 -6.17 7.13 -23.59
N THR A 154 -4.85 7.35 -23.59
CA THR A 154 -4.27 8.68 -23.65
C THR A 154 -4.53 9.36 -24.99
N GLN A 155 -4.36 8.63 -26.10
CA GLN A 155 -4.64 9.16 -27.44
C GLN A 155 -6.12 9.50 -27.59
N ALA A 156 -7.03 8.62 -27.16
CA ALA A 156 -8.45 8.89 -27.20
C ALA A 156 -8.85 10.15 -26.41
N PHE A 157 -8.20 10.40 -25.26
CA PHE A 157 -8.38 11.64 -24.51
C PHE A 157 -7.83 12.85 -25.26
N ALA A 158 -6.61 12.77 -25.81
CA ALA A 158 -5.98 13.85 -26.56
C ALA A 158 -6.81 14.26 -27.79
N ASP A 159 -7.25 13.29 -28.60
CA ASP A 159 -8.10 13.52 -29.77
C ASP A 159 -9.41 14.22 -29.38
N ALA A 160 -9.97 13.84 -28.23
CA ALA A 160 -11.22 14.41 -27.75
C ALA A 160 -11.10 15.90 -27.40
N ILE A 161 -9.98 16.33 -26.80
CA ILE A 161 -9.79 17.70 -26.35
C ILE A 161 -9.08 18.60 -27.39
N GLY A 162 -8.84 18.10 -28.61
CA GLY A 162 -8.09 18.84 -29.63
C GLY A 162 -6.62 19.00 -29.25
N GLY A 163 -5.97 17.88 -28.93
CA GLY A 163 -4.54 17.84 -28.62
C GLY A 163 -3.82 16.65 -29.26
N ALA A 164 -2.51 16.69 -29.20
CA ALA A 164 -1.61 15.65 -29.71
C ALA A 164 -0.80 15.05 -28.56
N ALA A 165 -0.93 13.74 -28.36
CA ALA A 165 -0.14 12.98 -27.40
C ALA A 165 1.20 12.55 -28.02
N ASP A 166 2.30 12.71 -27.29
CA ASP A 166 3.62 12.24 -27.70
C ASP A 166 4.04 11.06 -26.81
N SER A 167 3.77 9.85 -27.30
CA SER A 167 4.00 8.62 -26.53
C SER A 167 5.49 8.21 -26.51
N PRO A 168 6.05 7.84 -25.35
CA PRO A 168 7.42 7.36 -25.24
C PRO A 168 7.59 5.96 -25.86
N ASP A 169 8.83 5.53 -26.05
CA ASP A 169 9.14 4.19 -26.56
C ASP A 169 8.68 3.10 -25.58
N MET A 170 7.85 2.18 -26.07
CA MET A 170 7.27 1.10 -25.27
C MET A 170 8.34 0.19 -24.65
N LEU A 171 9.37 -0.17 -25.41
CA LEU A 171 10.37 -1.13 -24.93
C LEU A 171 11.23 -0.52 -23.82
N GLN A 172 11.58 0.76 -23.94
CA GLN A 172 12.29 1.50 -22.91
C GLN A 172 11.45 1.65 -21.63
N GLU A 173 10.18 2.01 -21.74
CA GLU A 173 9.32 2.21 -20.57
C GLU A 173 9.00 0.90 -19.85
N VAL A 174 8.78 -0.20 -20.58
CA VAL A 174 8.60 -1.53 -20.00
C VAL A 174 9.91 -2.04 -19.36
N ALA A 175 11.07 -1.72 -19.93
CA ALA A 175 12.35 -2.04 -19.29
C ALA A 175 12.53 -1.26 -17.97
N ARG A 176 12.25 0.05 -17.99
CA ARG A 176 12.26 0.92 -16.80
C ARG A 176 11.31 0.42 -15.71
N ALA A 177 10.12 -0.03 -16.11
CA ALA A 177 9.16 -0.65 -15.20
C ALA A 177 9.70 -1.91 -14.52
N LYS A 178 10.38 -2.79 -15.27
CA LYS A 178 11.00 -4.01 -14.71
C LYS A 178 12.15 -3.70 -13.76
N GLU A 179 12.97 -2.71 -14.08
CA GLU A 179 14.05 -2.27 -13.18
C GLU A 179 13.49 -1.71 -11.88
N LEU A 180 12.44 -0.88 -11.97
CA LEU A 180 11.78 -0.30 -10.81
C LEU A 180 11.08 -1.36 -9.95
N ASP A 181 10.42 -2.34 -10.57
CA ASP A 181 9.79 -3.49 -9.89
C ASP A 181 10.82 -4.36 -9.17
N LYS A 182 11.95 -4.63 -9.81
CA LYS A 182 13.07 -5.32 -9.15
C LYS A 182 13.57 -4.53 -7.94
N PHE A 183 13.77 -3.22 -8.09
CA PHE A 183 14.16 -2.38 -6.97
C PHE A 183 13.14 -2.41 -5.83
N ALA A 184 11.85 -2.26 -6.16
CA ALA A 184 10.77 -2.27 -5.18
C ALA A 184 10.73 -3.61 -4.44
N SER A 185 10.76 -4.74 -5.14
CA SER A 185 10.75 -6.06 -4.51
C SER A 185 11.97 -6.31 -3.59
N GLU A 186 13.16 -5.82 -3.95
CA GLU A 186 14.36 -5.90 -3.09
C GLU A 186 14.25 -5.02 -1.83
N HIS A 187 13.39 -4.00 -1.84
CA HIS A 187 13.21 -3.03 -0.77
C HIS A 187 11.79 -3.05 -0.19
N ASP A 188 11.00 -4.10 -0.42
CA ASP A 188 9.64 -4.23 0.10
C ASP A 188 9.67 -4.90 1.48
N MET A 189 10.02 -4.11 2.50
CA MET A 189 10.18 -4.62 3.85
C MET A 189 8.90 -4.43 4.68
N GLN A 190 8.30 -5.56 5.08
CA GLN A 190 7.25 -5.61 6.09
C GLN A 190 7.81 -6.26 7.35
N LEU A 191 7.68 -5.58 8.48
CA LEU A 191 8.00 -6.15 9.80
C LEU A 191 6.75 -6.75 10.40
N VAL A 192 6.85 -7.97 10.91
CA VAL A 192 5.74 -8.69 11.56
C VAL A 192 6.22 -9.22 12.92
N LEU A 193 5.44 -8.93 13.96
CA LEU A 193 5.58 -9.48 15.29
C LEU A 193 4.34 -10.31 15.59
N ASP A 194 4.55 -11.55 16.00
CA ASP A 194 3.46 -12.38 16.51
C ASP A 194 3.29 -12.12 18.01
N LEU A 195 2.04 -12.11 18.45
CA LEU A 195 1.71 -12.19 19.86
C LEU A 195 0.93 -13.48 20.11
N ARG A 196 1.49 -14.35 20.95
CA ARG A 196 0.92 -15.68 21.25
C ARG A 196 0.48 -15.77 22.70
N ALA A 197 -0.67 -16.41 22.94
CA ALA A 197 -1.16 -16.68 24.29
C ALA A 197 -0.23 -17.67 25.01
N ARG A 198 0.14 -17.40 26.28
CA ARG A 198 0.98 -18.34 27.05
C ARG A 198 0.23 -19.58 27.49
N ALA A 199 -1.00 -19.38 27.97
CA ALA A 199 -1.81 -20.45 28.53
C ALA A 199 -3.25 -20.40 28.01
N THR A 200 -3.98 -19.32 28.33
CA THR A 200 -5.40 -19.20 28.01
C THR A 200 -5.60 -18.49 26.67
N PRO A 201 -6.35 -19.07 25.72
CA PRO A 201 -6.72 -18.35 24.49
C PRO A 201 -7.59 -17.13 24.79
N TRP A 202 -7.57 -16.19 23.86
CA TRP A 202 -8.35 -14.95 23.95
C TRP A 202 -9.65 -15.08 23.18
N SER A 203 -10.69 -14.38 23.62
CA SER A 203 -11.86 -14.13 22.77
C SER A 203 -11.59 -12.95 21.85
N LEU A 204 -12.26 -12.91 20.69
CA LEU A 204 -12.12 -11.81 19.75
C LEU A 204 -12.51 -10.46 20.37
N GLY A 205 -13.61 -10.41 21.11
CA GLY A 205 -14.06 -9.21 21.82
C GLY A 205 -13.02 -8.68 22.82
N PHE A 206 -12.30 -9.57 23.50
CA PHE A 206 -11.21 -9.17 24.41
C PHE A 206 -10.03 -8.58 23.66
N VAL A 207 -9.57 -9.20 22.55
CA VAL A 207 -8.50 -8.65 21.70
C VAL A 207 -8.87 -7.25 21.20
N ASN A 208 -10.07 -7.11 20.63
CA ASN A 208 -10.55 -5.83 20.10
C ASN A 208 -10.62 -4.76 21.19
N GLN A 209 -11.07 -5.12 22.39
CA GLN A 209 -11.13 -4.20 23.52
C GLN A 209 -9.74 -3.73 23.96
N GLN A 210 -8.76 -4.64 24.05
CA GLN A 210 -7.39 -4.25 24.44
C GLN A 210 -6.71 -3.42 23.35
N ALA A 211 -6.91 -3.77 22.08
CA ALA A 211 -6.38 -3.00 20.95
C ALA A 211 -7.00 -1.58 20.90
N ALA A 212 -8.32 -1.45 21.11
CA ALA A 212 -9.01 -0.16 21.12
C ALA A 212 -8.48 0.78 22.21
N LYS A 213 -8.09 0.28 23.39
CA LYS A 213 -7.44 1.08 24.44
C LYS A 213 -6.12 1.70 24.01
N LEU A 214 -5.44 1.09 23.04
CA LEU A 214 -4.18 1.57 22.45
C LEU A 214 -4.41 2.45 21.22
N GLY A 215 -5.66 2.76 20.88
CA GLY A 215 -6.01 3.61 19.74
C GLY A 215 -6.16 2.86 18.42
N PHE A 216 -6.15 1.52 18.42
CA PHE A 216 -6.50 0.77 17.22
C PHE A 216 -7.99 0.95 16.90
N VAL A 217 -8.28 1.16 15.62
CA VAL A 217 -9.64 1.23 15.07
C VAL A 217 -9.87 0.08 14.10
N ALA A 218 -11.13 -0.24 13.81
CA ALA A 218 -11.45 -1.27 12.82
C ALA A 218 -10.84 -0.91 11.45
N GLY A 219 -10.17 -1.87 10.81
CA GLY A 219 -9.64 -1.71 9.46
C GLY A 219 -10.72 -1.87 8.39
N ALA A 220 -10.36 -1.59 7.14
CA ALA A 220 -11.26 -1.76 5.99
C ALA A 220 -11.58 -3.22 5.66
N VAL A 221 -10.78 -4.16 6.15
CA VAL A 221 -10.92 -5.60 5.92
C VAL A 221 -11.28 -6.29 7.22
N ALA A 222 -12.26 -7.19 7.18
CA ALA A 222 -12.61 -8.02 8.32
C ALA A 222 -11.39 -8.81 8.81
N GLY A 223 -11.18 -8.84 10.13
CA GLY A 223 -10.00 -9.50 10.70
C GLY A 223 -8.80 -8.58 10.91
N ARG A 224 -8.94 -7.28 10.62
CA ARG A 224 -7.88 -6.29 10.77
C ARG A 224 -8.32 -5.10 11.61
N MET A 225 -7.42 -4.64 12.46
CA MET A 225 -7.49 -3.34 13.12
C MET A 225 -6.23 -2.54 12.77
N VAL A 226 -6.32 -1.22 12.76
CA VAL A 226 -5.21 -0.35 12.39
C VAL A 226 -4.97 0.71 13.45
N LEU A 227 -3.71 0.98 13.76
CA LEU A 227 -3.29 2.13 14.54
C LEU A 227 -3.09 3.30 13.57
N PRO A 228 -3.97 4.32 13.54
CA PRO A 228 -3.88 5.41 12.58
C PRO A 228 -2.64 6.27 12.84
N SER A 229 -2.14 6.94 11.79
CA SER A 229 -1.16 8.00 11.99
C SER A 229 -1.79 9.17 12.74
N PRO A 230 -1.07 9.83 13.66
CA PRO A 230 -1.55 11.05 14.32
C PRO A 230 -1.75 12.21 13.35
N LYS A 231 -1.21 12.12 12.13
CA LYS A 231 -1.40 13.12 11.08
C LYS A 231 -2.60 12.74 10.22
N ALA A 232 -3.61 13.61 10.19
CA ALA A 232 -4.81 13.41 9.40
C ALA A 232 -4.48 13.14 7.92
N GLY A 233 -5.13 12.13 7.33
CA GLY A 233 -4.95 11.75 5.92
C GLY A 233 -3.68 10.95 5.60
N MET A 234 -2.86 10.60 6.60
CA MET A 234 -1.71 9.71 6.42
C MET A 234 -2.10 8.22 6.58
N PRO A 235 -1.34 7.28 5.98
CA PRO A 235 -1.54 5.84 6.19
C PRO A 235 -1.48 5.45 7.67
N HIS A 236 -2.02 4.28 8.00
CA HIS A 236 -1.88 3.71 9.35
C HIS A 236 -0.43 3.33 9.63
N LEU A 237 -0.04 3.37 10.91
CA LEU A 237 1.32 3.04 11.36
C LEU A 237 1.49 1.53 11.56
N VAL A 238 0.53 0.89 12.22
CA VAL A 238 0.59 -0.52 12.60
C VAL A 238 -0.73 -1.18 12.25
N GLU A 239 -0.66 -2.37 11.67
CA GLU A 239 -1.81 -3.22 11.45
C GLU A 239 -1.79 -4.36 12.46
N LEU A 240 -2.91 -4.59 13.15
CA LEU A 240 -3.18 -5.80 13.91
C LEU A 240 -4.07 -6.69 13.06
N SER A 241 -3.65 -7.94 12.85
CA SER A 241 -4.44 -8.94 12.15
C SER A 241 -4.57 -10.22 12.96
N TYR A 242 -5.66 -10.93 12.70
CA TYR A 242 -5.93 -12.28 13.17
C TYR A 242 -6.57 -13.06 12.02
N ASP A 243 -6.75 -14.38 12.21
CA ASP A 243 -7.27 -15.23 11.13
C ASP A 243 -8.62 -14.69 10.59
N PRO A 244 -8.69 -14.32 9.30
CA PRO A 244 -9.89 -13.75 8.71
C PRO A 244 -11.08 -14.73 8.71
N GLN A 245 -10.83 -16.05 8.78
CA GLN A 245 -11.91 -17.04 8.90
C GLN A 245 -12.67 -16.89 10.24
N ILE A 246 -11.97 -16.51 11.30
CA ILE A 246 -12.58 -16.19 12.60
C ILE A 246 -13.46 -14.95 12.46
N ALA A 247 -12.95 -13.93 11.77
CA ALA A 247 -13.62 -12.65 11.58
C ALA A 247 -14.90 -12.72 10.74
N LEU A 248 -15.12 -13.78 9.96
CA LEU A 248 -16.28 -13.96 9.09
C LEU A 248 -17.29 -15.01 9.60
N SER A 249 -16.95 -15.74 10.66
CA SER A 249 -17.82 -16.80 11.20
C SER A 249 -19.08 -16.27 11.89
N ASP A 250 -20.17 -17.04 11.93
CA ASP A 250 -21.39 -16.63 12.64
C ASP A 250 -21.27 -16.69 14.18
N ASN A 251 -20.20 -17.33 14.68
CA ASN A 251 -19.95 -17.60 16.11
C ASN A 251 -18.61 -17.02 16.60
N LYS A 252 -18.22 -15.85 16.10
CA LYS A 252 -16.89 -15.22 16.34
C LYS A 252 -16.51 -15.11 17.82
N ASP A 253 -17.49 -14.87 18.69
CA ASP A 253 -17.27 -14.66 20.13
C ASP A 253 -16.83 -15.93 20.87
N ASN A 254 -17.06 -17.11 20.29
CA ASN A 254 -16.74 -18.41 20.88
C ASN A 254 -15.50 -19.08 20.26
N ILE A 255 -14.85 -18.45 19.27
CA ILE A 255 -13.65 -19.02 18.66
C ILE A 255 -12.42 -18.55 19.48
N PRO A 256 -11.65 -19.47 20.07
CA PRO A 256 -10.44 -19.11 20.80
C PRO A 256 -9.33 -18.63 19.87
N LEU A 257 -8.80 -17.43 20.12
CA LEU A 257 -7.60 -16.90 19.47
C LEU A 257 -6.36 -17.23 20.30
N HIS A 258 -5.39 -17.91 19.68
CA HIS A 258 -4.09 -18.19 20.29
C HIS A 258 -3.00 -17.25 19.83
N GLN A 259 -3.22 -16.56 18.71
CA GLN A 259 -2.22 -15.72 18.06
C GLN A 259 -2.89 -14.54 17.37
N ILE A 260 -2.24 -13.39 17.47
CA ILE A 260 -2.48 -12.22 16.62
C ILE A 260 -1.15 -11.77 16.03
N ALA A 261 -1.17 -11.09 14.89
CA ALA A 261 0.01 -10.53 14.26
C ALA A 261 -0.08 -9.01 14.26
N LEU A 262 1.02 -8.35 14.62
CA LEU A 262 1.21 -6.91 14.48
C LEU A 262 2.21 -6.68 13.35
N SER A 263 1.85 -5.88 12.36
CA SER A 263 2.70 -5.61 11.22
C SER A 263 2.90 -4.12 10.96
N LEU A 264 4.07 -3.80 10.42
CA LEU A 264 4.47 -2.47 10.00
C LEU A 264 4.97 -2.56 8.55
N ASP A 265 4.34 -1.79 7.68
CA ASP A 265 4.76 -1.60 6.30
C ASP A 265 5.83 -0.48 6.25
N VAL A 266 7.11 -0.88 6.24
CA VAL A 266 8.21 0.05 6.51
C VAL A 266 8.38 1.12 5.41
N PRO A 267 8.29 0.80 4.11
CA PRO A 267 8.37 1.82 3.06
C PRO A 267 7.23 2.84 3.09
N GLN A 268 6.06 2.47 3.63
CA GLN A 268 4.86 3.32 3.66
C GLN A 268 4.91 4.41 4.74
N VAL A 269 5.78 4.27 5.74
CA VAL A 269 5.78 5.14 6.92
C VAL A 269 7.10 5.89 7.05
N ALA A 270 7.01 7.19 7.32
CA ALA A 270 8.20 8.04 7.38
C ALA A 270 9.00 7.76 8.68
N PRO A 271 10.34 7.81 8.66
CA PRO A 271 11.16 7.54 9.84
C PRO A 271 10.82 8.43 11.04
N GLU A 272 10.37 9.67 10.80
CA GLU A 272 10.01 10.65 11.81
C GLU A 272 8.72 10.29 12.57
N GLU A 273 7.93 9.34 12.05
CA GLU A 273 6.72 8.84 12.72
C GLU A 273 7.05 7.78 13.78
N ASN A 274 8.31 7.34 13.90
CA ASN A 274 8.77 6.34 14.89
C ASN A 274 7.89 5.08 14.94
N ALA A 275 7.37 4.63 13.79
CA ALA A 275 6.36 3.58 13.74
C ALA A 275 6.82 2.23 14.30
N PHE A 276 8.12 1.94 14.23
CA PHE A 276 8.68 0.76 14.89
C PHE A 276 8.60 0.84 16.42
N ASP A 277 8.74 2.03 17.00
CA ASP A 277 8.51 2.22 18.45
C ASP A 277 7.03 2.05 18.79
N SER A 278 6.13 2.57 17.96
CA SER A 278 4.69 2.33 18.12
C SER A 278 4.34 0.85 18.04
N LEU A 279 4.96 0.11 17.12
CA LEU A 279 4.81 -1.34 16.98
C LEU A 279 5.26 -2.08 18.25
N LEU A 280 6.46 -1.77 18.76
CA LEU A 280 6.98 -2.40 19.98
C LEU A 280 6.15 -2.04 21.21
N GLN A 281 5.74 -0.78 21.34
CA GLN A 281 4.89 -0.32 22.44
C GLN A 281 3.53 -1.02 22.42
N ALA A 282 2.90 -1.11 21.25
CA ALA A 282 1.64 -1.83 21.08
C ALA A 282 1.80 -3.32 21.40
N ALA A 283 2.84 -3.97 20.87
CA ALA A 283 3.13 -5.37 21.12
C ALA A 283 3.34 -5.65 22.61
N SER A 284 4.14 -4.83 23.29
CA SER A 284 4.42 -4.97 24.73
C SER A 284 3.17 -4.74 25.58
N ALA A 285 2.38 -3.72 25.28
CA ALA A 285 1.17 -3.41 26.02
C ALA A 285 0.11 -4.52 25.87
N LEU A 286 -0.08 -5.03 24.65
CA LEU A 286 -0.98 -6.17 24.39
C LEU A 286 -0.46 -7.44 25.06
N ALA A 287 0.84 -7.73 24.97
CA ALA A 287 1.45 -8.89 25.64
C ALA A 287 1.20 -8.87 27.15
N GLN A 288 1.36 -7.71 27.78
CA GLN A 288 1.12 -7.56 29.22
C GLN A 288 -0.37 -7.68 29.58
N ALA A 289 -1.25 -7.03 28.81
CA ALA A 289 -2.69 -7.01 29.08
C ALA A 289 -3.38 -8.36 28.81
N MET A 290 -2.80 -9.18 27.92
CA MET A 290 -3.41 -10.41 27.43
C MET A 290 -2.66 -11.67 27.90
N ASP A 291 -1.65 -11.56 28.77
CA ASP A 291 -0.78 -12.67 29.14
C ASP A 291 -0.18 -13.39 27.91
N GLY A 292 0.33 -12.56 26.98
CA GLY A 292 0.95 -12.98 25.74
C GLY A 292 2.47 -12.96 25.78
N ILE A 293 3.08 -13.60 24.80
CA ILE A 293 4.51 -13.53 24.49
C ILE A 293 4.71 -13.02 23.06
N ILE A 294 5.64 -12.08 22.91
CA ILE A 294 6.03 -11.54 21.62
C ILE A 294 7.02 -12.52 20.97
N THR A 295 6.70 -12.98 19.76
CA THR A 295 7.53 -13.91 19.00
C THR A 295 7.78 -13.39 17.59
N ASP A 296 8.80 -13.94 16.94
CA ASP A 296 8.88 -13.91 15.48
C ASP A 296 7.78 -14.80 14.86
N PRO A 297 7.57 -14.75 13.53
CA PRO A 297 6.63 -15.62 12.84
C PRO A 297 6.93 -17.13 12.96
N ALA A 298 8.17 -17.50 13.28
CA ALA A 298 8.56 -18.88 13.53
C ALA A 298 8.21 -19.34 14.96
N GLY A 299 7.78 -18.43 15.83
CA GLY A 299 7.40 -18.70 17.21
C GLY A 299 8.53 -18.56 18.24
N HIS A 300 9.69 -18.05 17.85
CA HIS A 300 10.77 -17.80 18.80
C HIS A 300 10.53 -16.48 19.53
N ALA A 301 10.68 -16.51 20.86
CA ALA A 301 10.57 -15.30 21.67
C ALA A 301 11.60 -14.25 21.24
N LEU A 302 11.14 -13.01 21.03
CA LEU A 302 12.01 -11.92 20.65
C LEU A 302 12.69 -11.32 21.87
N SER A 303 14.02 -11.33 21.88
CA SER A 303 14.83 -10.69 22.93
C SER A 303 14.98 -9.18 22.68
N GLU A 304 15.33 -8.43 23.74
CA GLU A 304 15.65 -7.00 23.60
C GLU A 304 16.82 -6.75 22.63
N GLN A 305 17.80 -7.67 22.60
CA GLN A 305 18.92 -7.59 21.66
C GLN A 305 18.42 -7.72 20.22
N ALA A 306 17.56 -8.70 19.92
CA ALA A 306 16.99 -8.86 18.59
C ALA A 306 16.20 -7.62 18.16
N MET A 307 15.42 -7.02 19.07
CA MET A 307 14.69 -5.77 18.79
C MET A 307 15.63 -4.59 18.49
N SER A 308 16.76 -4.50 19.18
CA SER A 308 17.80 -3.49 18.93
C SER A 308 18.46 -3.68 17.56
N GLU A 309 18.73 -4.93 17.17
CA GLU A 309 19.28 -5.28 15.86
C GLU A 309 18.31 -4.92 14.72
N ILE A 310 17.02 -5.22 14.88
CA ILE A 310 15.97 -4.81 13.92
C ILE A 310 15.96 -3.28 13.77
N ARG A 311 16.01 -2.53 14.88
CA ARG A 311 16.09 -1.07 14.87
C ARG A 311 17.32 -0.55 14.12
N ALA A 312 18.47 -1.19 14.28
CA ALA A 312 19.67 -0.84 13.54
C ALA A 312 19.51 -1.13 12.03
N GLY A 313 18.93 -2.28 11.68
CA GLY A 313 18.60 -2.65 10.29
C GLY A 313 17.67 -1.66 9.60
N LEU A 314 16.63 -1.21 10.29
CA LEU A 314 15.69 -0.19 9.80
C LEU A 314 16.39 1.11 9.39
N ARG A 315 17.35 1.58 10.19
CA ARG A 315 18.12 2.79 9.86
C ARG A 315 18.94 2.63 8.58
N THR A 316 19.50 1.45 8.35
CA THR A 316 20.23 1.14 7.12
C THR A 316 19.28 1.08 5.92
N PHE A 317 18.12 0.46 6.09
CA PHE A 317 17.08 0.38 5.08
C PHE A 317 16.59 1.78 4.64
N TYR A 318 16.27 2.66 5.59
CA TYR A 318 15.84 4.03 5.26
C TYR A 318 16.90 4.82 4.49
N LYS A 319 18.18 4.64 4.83
CA LYS A 319 19.30 5.25 4.08
C LYS A 319 19.39 4.74 2.65
N ALA A 320 19.13 3.46 2.41
CA ALA A 320 19.10 2.89 1.07
C ALA A 320 17.99 3.57 0.24
N LEU A 321 16.77 3.65 0.76
CA LEU A 321 15.65 4.32 0.09
C LEU A 321 15.92 5.79 -0.24
N VAL A 322 16.55 6.54 0.68
CA VAL A 322 16.96 7.94 0.43
C VAL A 322 17.97 8.03 -0.71
N LYS A 323 18.94 7.10 -0.80
CA LYS A 323 19.95 7.07 -1.88
C LYS A 323 19.31 6.93 -3.26
N HIS A 324 18.19 6.21 -3.34
CA HIS A 324 17.40 6.05 -4.56
C HIS A 324 16.37 7.17 -4.79
N LYS A 325 16.44 8.26 -4.00
CA LYS A 325 15.47 9.36 -4.02
C LYS A 325 14.03 8.88 -3.78
N LEU A 326 13.83 7.80 -3.03
CA LEU A 326 12.52 7.26 -2.69
C LEU A 326 12.39 7.14 -1.15
N PRO A 327 12.55 8.24 -0.38
CA PRO A 327 12.49 8.17 1.07
C PRO A 327 11.16 7.54 1.54
N ALA A 328 11.24 6.64 2.52
CA ALA A 328 10.07 5.98 3.11
C ALA A 328 9.04 7.02 3.59
N GLY A 329 7.76 6.71 3.42
CA GLY A 329 6.66 7.61 3.77
C GLY A 329 6.48 8.82 2.84
N SER A 330 7.36 9.04 1.85
CA SER A 330 7.11 10.05 0.83
C SER A 330 5.92 9.65 -0.06
N PRO A 331 5.21 10.63 -0.67
CA PRO A 331 4.09 10.32 -1.57
C PRO A 331 4.47 9.34 -2.69
N VAL A 332 5.69 9.45 -3.21
CA VAL A 332 6.19 8.59 -4.29
C VAL A 332 6.52 7.19 -3.79
N ALA A 333 7.20 7.05 -2.65
CA ALA A 333 7.47 5.73 -2.07
C ALA A 333 6.16 5.01 -1.72
N ARG A 334 5.20 5.72 -1.11
CA ARG A 334 3.89 5.14 -0.76
C ARG A 334 3.13 4.62 -1.98
N ARG A 335 3.23 5.31 -3.12
CA ARG A 335 2.65 4.84 -4.38
C ARG A 335 3.40 3.61 -4.90
N LEU A 336 4.72 3.60 -4.87
CA LEU A 336 5.52 2.47 -5.35
C LEU A 336 5.28 1.19 -4.55
N PHE A 337 5.17 1.29 -3.23
CA PHE A 337 5.01 0.16 -2.32
C PHE A 337 3.54 -0.14 -1.96
N SER A 338 2.58 0.36 -2.75
CA SER A 338 1.15 0.04 -2.58
C SER A 338 0.74 -1.22 -3.32
#